data_AF-D4V6W5-F1
#
_entry.id   AF-D4V6W5-F1
#
_cell.length_a   1.000
_cell.length_b   1.000
_cell.length_c   1.000
_cell.angle_alpha   90.00
_cell.angle_beta   90.00
_cell.angle_gamma   90.00
#
_symmetry.space_group_name_H-M   'P 1'
#
loop_
_entity.id
_entity.type
_entity.pdbx_description
1 polymer ?
#
loop_
_entity_poly.entity_id
_entity_poly.type
_entity_poly.pdbx_seq_one_letter_code
_entity_poly.pdbx_strand_id
1 'polypeptide(L)'
;MNFKEEKIMKHLFYTWKLGCLLLLILAGCSSKKSVSSYHSFESECLGVELDGSETLRAWGRGKNRTDAIEQAKKNAVRDVLFKGVVAGSRECSVRPLITEVNAQERYASYFNDFFRDGGEYLKYVSMEDKKTNSNTKASNKTQISYSTTVRVLRSQLQQKLIEDKILKP
;
A
#
# COMPACT_ATOMS: atom_id res chain seq x y z
N MET A 1 -63.42 28.30 -31.32
CA MET A 1 -62.10 28.25 -30.63
C MET A 1 -61.05 28.77 -31.62
N ASN A 2 -60.36 29.86 -31.30
CA ASN A 2 -59.59 30.67 -32.26
C ASN A 2 -58.23 30.05 -32.63
N PHE A 3 -57.87 30.08 -33.91
CA PHE A 3 -56.61 29.55 -34.46
C PHE A 3 -55.35 30.10 -33.78
N LYS A 4 -55.45 31.29 -33.17
CA LYS A 4 -54.39 31.95 -32.40
C LYS A 4 -54.12 31.27 -31.05
N GLU A 5 -55.17 30.78 -30.38
CA GLU A 5 -55.08 30.11 -29.07
C GLU A 5 -54.39 28.74 -29.19
N GLU A 6 -54.65 28.01 -30.27
CA GLU A 6 -54.06 26.69 -30.52
C GLU A 6 -52.55 26.77 -30.74
N LYS A 7 -52.08 27.83 -31.41
CA LYS A 7 -50.65 28.07 -31.68
C LYS A 7 -49.88 28.46 -30.41
N ILE A 8 -50.51 29.23 -29.52
CA ILE A 8 -49.94 29.64 -28.23
C ILE A 8 -49.82 28.42 -27.30
N MET A 9 -50.85 27.58 -27.23
CA MET A 9 -50.78 26.36 -26.43
C MET A 9 -49.69 25.41 -26.93
N LYS A 10 -49.55 25.20 -28.24
CA LYS A 10 -48.48 24.35 -28.81
C LYS A 10 -47.08 24.87 -28.48
N HIS A 11 -46.86 26.17 -28.52
CA HIS A 11 -45.58 26.77 -28.12
C HIS A 11 -45.29 26.56 -26.63
N LEU A 12 -46.30 26.72 -25.77
CA LEU A 12 -46.17 26.53 -24.33
C LEU A 12 -45.83 25.06 -23.97
N PHE A 13 -46.47 24.10 -24.67
CA PHE A 13 -46.15 22.68 -24.54
C PHE A 13 -44.74 22.36 -25.06
N TYR A 14 -44.29 22.98 -26.15
CA TYR A 14 -42.95 22.76 -26.70
C TYR A 14 -41.86 23.31 -25.78
N THR A 15 -42.06 24.50 -25.21
CA THR A 15 -41.13 25.10 -24.24
C THR A 15 -41.05 24.31 -22.94
N TRP A 16 -42.16 23.73 -22.48
CA TRP A 16 -42.16 22.84 -21.31
C TRP A 16 -41.41 21.54 -21.59
N LYS A 17 -41.66 20.89 -22.74
CA LYS A 17 -40.93 19.67 -23.11
C LYS A 17 -39.43 19.91 -23.28
N LEU A 18 -39.03 21.03 -23.87
CA LEU A 18 -37.62 21.41 -24.02
C LEU A 18 -36.96 21.70 -22.66
N GLY A 19 -37.69 22.33 -21.73
CA GLY A 19 -37.24 22.56 -20.35
C GLY A 19 -37.05 21.27 -19.54
N CYS A 20 -37.98 20.31 -19.66
CA CYS A 20 -37.86 19.01 -19.00
C CYS A 20 -36.68 18.17 -19.56
N LEU A 21 -36.41 18.27 -20.87
CA LEU A 21 -35.26 17.58 -21.48
C LEU A 21 -33.93 18.17 -21.00
N LEU A 22 -33.85 19.48 -20.77
CA LEU A 22 -32.66 20.15 -20.24
C LEU A 22 -32.37 19.77 -18.78
N LEU A 23 -33.43 19.58 -17.96
CA LEU A 23 -33.33 19.17 -16.55
C LEU A 23 -32.76 17.75 -16.35
N LEU A 24 -32.98 16.84 -17.30
CA LEU A 24 -32.46 15.46 -17.22
C LEU A 24 -30.95 15.37 -17.46
N ILE A 25 -30.35 16.34 -18.14
CA ILE A 25 -28.90 16.35 -18.44
C ILE A 25 -28.07 16.74 -17.20
N LEU A 26 -28.66 17.49 -16.26
CA LEU A 26 -27.99 17.95 -15.03
C LEU A 26 -28.03 16.93 -13.89
N ALA A 27 -28.88 15.90 -13.96
CA ALA A 27 -29.02 14.87 -12.92
C ALA A 27 -28.03 13.69 -13.08
N GLY A 28 -27.20 13.68 -14.13
CA GLY A 28 -26.33 12.55 -14.48
C GLY A 28 -25.01 12.41 -13.72
N CYS A 29 -24.68 13.29 -12.76
CA CYS A 29 -23.40 13.20 -12.04
C CYS A 29 -23.53 12.39 -10.75
N SER A 30 -23.63 11.07 -10.89
CA SER A 30 -23.40 10.16 -9.77
C SER A 30 -21.90 10.20 -9.42
N SER A 31 -21.53 10.87 -8.34
CA SER A 31 -20.17 10.77 -7.81
C SER A 31 -19.90 9.31 -7.47
N LYS A 32 -18.84 8.74 -8.08
CA LYS A 32 -18.38 7.39 -7.79
C LYS A 32 -18.14 7.32 -6.28
N LYS A 33 -19.00 6.61 -5.54
CA LYS A 33 -18.72 6.25 -4.15
C LYS A 33 -17.41 5.47 -4.22
N SER A 34 -16.33 6.05 -3.69
CA SER A 34 -15.08 5.34 -3.54
C SER A 34 -15.35 4.19 -2.57
N VAL A 35 -15.62 3.01 -3.12
CA VAL A 35 -15.35 1.78 -2.40
C VAL A 35 -13.87 1.90 -2.08
N SER A 36 -13.58 2.15 -0.80
CA SER A 36 -12.22 2.18 -0.27
C SER A 36 -11.59 0.84 -0.63
N SER A 37 -10.93 0.80 -1.77
CA SER A 37 -10.31 -0.41 -2.24
C SER A 37 -9.23 -0.77 -1.23
N TYR A 38 -9.31 -1.98 -0.69
CA TYR A 38 -8.28 -2.61 0.12
C TYR A 38 -7.05 -2.89 -0.78
N HIS A 39 -6.44 -1.86 -1.35
CA HIS A 39 -5.22 -2.04 -2.15
C HIS A 39 -4.07 -2.31 -1.19
N SER A 40 -3.69 -3.58 -1.04
CA SER A 40 -2.39 -3.97 -0.49
C SER A 40 -1.34 -3.64 -1.53
N PHE A 41 -0.62 -2.56 -1.27
CA PHE A 41 0.54 -2.21 -2.09
C PHE A 41 1.68 -3.15 -1.72
N GLU A 42 2.33 -3.69 -2.73
CA GLU A 42 3.52 -4.51 -2.54
C GLU A 42 4.72 -3.63 -2.23
N SER A 43 5.71 -4.18 -1.51
CA SER A 43 6.99 -3.50 -1.31
C SER A 43 7.75 -3.44 -2.64
N GLU A 44 8.31 -2.28 -2.95
CA GLU A 44 9.06 -2.04 -4.19
C GLU A 44 10.54 -1.85 -3.88
N CYS A 45 11.41 -2.49 -4.65
CA CYS A 45 12.85 -2.27 -4.61
C CYS A 45 13.21 -0.89 -5.18
N LEU A 46 13.97 -0.11 -4.42
CA LEU A 46 14.53 1.16 -4.86
C LEU A 46 16.02 1.06 -5.21
N GLY A 47 16.75 0.11 -4.62
CA GLY A 47 18.17 -0.13 -4.90
C GLY A 47 18.84 -1.04 -3.88
N VAL A 48 20.07 -1.44 -4.17
CA VAL A 48 20.92 -2.25 -3.30
C VAL A 48 22.26 -1.54 -3.10
N GLU A 49 22.81 -1.67 -1.89
CA GLU A 49 24.08 -1.08 -1.51
C GLU A 49 25.18 -2.16 -1.46
N LEU A 50 26.45 -1.76 -1.56
CA LEU A 50 27.58 -2.69 -1.65
C LEU A 50 27.83 -3.50 -0.36
N ASP A 51 27.17 -3.14 0.74
CA ASP A 51 27.15 -3.90 2.00
C ASP A 51 26.07 -5.02 2.00
N GLY A 52 25.31 -5.14 0.92
CA GLY A 52 24.21 -6.08 0.76
C GLY A 52 22.92 -5.64 1.45
N SER A 53 22.82 -4.39 1.91
CA SER A 53 21.55 -3.81 2.35
C SER A 53 20.67 -3.43 1.16
N GLU A 54 19.36 -3.58 1.33
CA GLU A 54 18.37 -3.33 0.28
C GLU A 54 17.44 -2.19 0.70
N THR A 55 17.28 -1.21 -0.18
CA THR A 55 16.41 -0.05 0.07
C THR A 55 15.07 -0.26 -0.60
N LEU A 56 14.01 -0.29 0.21
CA LEU A 56 12.66 -0.64 -0.21
C LEU A 56 11.67 0.50 0.06
N ARG A 57 10.72 0.71 -0.85
CA ARG A 57 9.48 1.43 -0.56
C ARG A 57 8.48 0.42 -0.03
N ALA A 58 8.32 0.38 1.29
CA ALA A 58 7.40 -0.52 1.95
C ALA A 58 6.11 0.19 2.36
N TRP A 59 5.02 -0.57 2.44
CA TRP A 59 3.70 -0.07 2.80
C TRP A 59 3.22 -0.69 4.10
N GLY A 60 2.66 0.13 4.96
CA GLY A 60 2.02 -0.30 6.20
C GLY A 60 0.67 0.36 6.40
N ARG A 61 -0.16 -0.28 7.21
CA ARG A 61 -1.49 0.22 7.55
C ARG A 61 -1.61 0.39 9.05
N GLY A 62 -2.25 1.46 9.48
CA GLY A 62 -2.46 1.71 10.89
C GLY A 62 -3.57 2.71 11.17
N LYS A 63 -3.89 2.84 12.45
CA LYS A 63 -4.86 3.83 12.97
C LYS A 63 -4.34 5.27 12.82
N ASN A 64 -3.02 5.44 12.79
CA ASN A 64 -2.35 6.72 12.60
C ASN A 64 -1.06 6.52 11.77
N ARG A 65 -0.36 7.62 11.49
CA ARG A 65 0.88 7.61 10.70
C ARG A 65 1.99 6.77 11.36
N THR A 66 2.14 6.86 12.68
CA THR A 66 3.20 6.15 13.41
C THR A 66 2.98 4.64 13.32
N ASP A 67 1.75 4.19 13.56
CA ASP A 67 1.33 2.79 13.42
C ASP A 67 1.53 2.29 11.98
N ALA A 68 1.14 3.09 10.98
CA ALA A 68 1.37 2.73 9.58
C ALA A 68 2.86 2.62 9.21
N ILE A 69 3.73 3.48 9.77
CA ILE A 69 5.19 3.40 9.55
C ILE A 69 5.77 2.17 10.24
N GLU A 70 5.37 1.89 11.48
CA GLU A 70 5.82 0.70 12.22
C GLU A 70 5.46 -0.57 11.45
N GLN A 71 4.22 -0.67 10.97
CA GLN A 71 3.78 -1.80 10.14
C GLN A 71 4.51 -1.86 8.79
N ALA A 72 4.87 -0.72 8.19
CA ALA A 72 5.64 -0.69 6.96
C ALA A 72 7.05 -1.29 7.17
N LYS A 73 7.71 -0.99 8.29
CA LYS A 73 9.02 -1.58 8.62
C LYS A 73 8.92 -3.10 8.82
N LYS A 74 7.90 -3.57 9.55
CA LYS A 74 7.65 -5.01 9.73
C LYS A 74 7.43 -5.70 8.39
N ASN A 75 6.61 -5.10 7.53
CA ASN A 75 6.35 -5.63 6.19
C ASN A 75 7.62 -5.66 5.32
N ALA A 76 8.46 -4.62 5.38
CA ALA A 76 9.73 -4.60 4.64
C ALA A 76 10.60 -5.82 4.99
N VAL A 77 10.81 -6.07 6.29
CA VAL A 77 11.61 -7.21 6.77
C VAL A 77 10.92 -8.53 6.43
N ARG A 78 9.60 -8.64 6.67
CA ARG A 78 8.83 -9.85 6.35
C ARG A 78 8.93 -10.21 4.87
N ASP A 79 8.83 -9.21 3.99
CA ASP A 79 8.90 -9.44 2.55
C ASP A 79 10.30 -9.92 2.16
N VAL A 80 11.38 -9.33 2.68
CA VAL A 80 12.77 -9.80 2.50
C VAL A 80 12.97 -11.24 3.01
N LEU A 81 12.35 -11.58 4.14
CA LEU A 81 12.48 -12.89 4.78
C LEU A 81 11.71 -13.99 4.07
N PHE A 82 10.44 -13.76 3.71
CA PHE A 82 9.51 -14.84 3.32
C PHE A 82 8.94 -14.72 1.91
N LYS A 83 8.96 -13.53 1.30
CA LYS A 83 8.34 -13.30 -0.02
C LYS A 83 9.36 -13.06 -1.14
N GLY A 84 10.46 -12.39 -0.84
CA GLY A 84 11.30 -11.71 -1.83
C GLY A 84 10.67 -10.40 -2.31
N VAL A 85 11.47 -9.57 -2.99
CA VAL A 85 11.02 -8.28 -3.54
C VAL A 85 11.15 -8.30 -5.05
N VAL A 86 10.01 -8.30 -5.76
CA VAL A 86 9.95 -8.45 -7.22
C VAL A 86 9.58 -7.15 -7.92
N ALA A 87 8.84 -6.28 -7.26
CA ALA A 87 8.44 -4.98 -7.80
C ALA A 87 9.58 -3.95 -7.68
N GLY A 88 9.63 -2.98 -8.59
CA GLY A 88 10.64 -1.92 -8.61
C GLY A 88 11.90 -2.30 -9.39
N SER A 89 13.08 -1.87 -8.92
CA SER A 89 14.37 -2.18 -9.54
C SER A 89 14.65 -3.69 -9.51
N ARG A 90 15.32 -4.20 -10.55
CA ARG A 90 15.71 -5.62 -10.65
C ARG A 90 17.00 -5.95 -9.89
N GLU A 91 17.56 -4.97 -9.20
CA GLU A 91 18.80 -5.10 -8.43
C GLU A 91 18.58 -5.81 -7.09
N CYS A 92 17.39 -5.69 -6.47
CA CYS A 92 17.10 -6.37 -5.21
C CYS A 92 16.98 -7.88 -5.36
N SER A 93 17.16 -8.57 -4.24
CA SER A 93 16.93 -10.01 -4.14
C SER A 93 15.46 -10.35 -4.37
N VAL A 94 15.18 -10.87 -5.56
CA VAL A 94 13.86 -11.42 -5.90
C VAL A 94 13.51 -12.66 -5.06
N ARG A 95 14.50 -13.33 -4.47
CA ARG A 95 14.29 -14.53 -3.64
C ARG A 95 14.22 -14.17 -2.16
N PRO A 96 13.30 -14.78 -1.39
CA PRO A 96 13.29 -14.65 0.07
C PRO A 96 14.56 -15.26 0.69
N LEU A 97 14.92 -14.80 1.89
CA LEU A 97 16.00 -15.42 2.67
C LEU A 97 15.60 -16.82 3.15
N ILE A 98 14.33 -17.01 3.53
CA ILE A 98 13.80 -18.26 4.01
C ILE A 98 12.99 -18.91 2.89
N THR A 99 13.50 -20.01 2.37
CA THR A 99 12.86 -20.78 1.28
C THR A 99 12.01 -21.94 1.80
N GLU A 100 12.10 -22.27 3.09
CA GLU A 100 11.24 -23.26 3.74
C GLU A 100 9.79 -22.74 3.79
N VAL A 101 8.89 -23.43 3.08
CA VAL A 101 7.51 -22.99 2.83
C VAL A 101 6.71 -22.80 4.12
N ASN A 102 6.94 -23.64 5.13
CA ASN A 102 6.24 -23.65 6.41
C ASN A 102 7.03 -22.96 7.54
N ALA A 103 8.05 -22.17 7.21
CA ALA A 103 8.91 -21.57 8.24
C ALA A 103 8.16 -20.59 9.14
N GLN A 104 7.18 -19.84 8.61
CA GLN A 104 6.40 -18.90 9.41
C GLN A 104 5.59 -19.62 10.49
N GLU A 105 4.96 -20.76 10.16
CA GLU A 105 4.22 -21.56 11.14
C GLU A 105 5.17 -22.29 12.10
N ARG A 106 6.22 -22.92 11.56
CA ARG A 106 7.17 -23.70 12.35
C ARG A 106 7.90 -22.87 13.40
N TYR A 107 8.27 -21.64 13.05
CA TYR A 107 9.00 -20.71 13.91
C TYR A 107 8.10 -19.56 14.39
N ALA A 108 6.78 -19.78 14.48
CA ALA A 108 5.81 -18.74 14.83
C ALA A 108 6.15 -18.02 16.14
N SER A 109 6.52 -18.75 17.20
CA SER A 109 6.89 -18.14 18.48
C SER A 109 8.06 -17.16 18.34
N TYR A 110 9.09 -17.55 17.58
CA TYR A 110 10.25 -16.71 17.32
C TYR A 110 9.85 -15.47 16.53
N PHE A 111 9.13 -15.62 15.42
CA PHE A 111 8.78 -14.49 14.57
C PHE A 111 7.76 -13.55 15.21
N ASN A 112 6.84 -14.06 16.04
CA ASN A 112 5.94 -13.23 16.83
C ASN A 112 6.71 -12.33 17.80
N ASP A 113 7.71 -12.88 18.49
CA ASP A 113 8.57 -12.12 19.39
C ASP A 113 9.50 -11.16 18.66
N PHE A 114 10.02 -11.57 17.51
CA PHE A 114 10.90 -10.78 16.65
C PHE A 114 10.17 -9.56 16.07
N PHE A 115 8.92 -9.72 15.63
CA PHE A 115 8.09 -8.68 15.03
C PHE A 115 7.16 -7.95 16.01
N ARG A 116 7.28 -8.19 17.33
CA ARG A 116 6.52 -7.42 18.32
C ARG A 116 6.81 -5.91 18.18
N ASP A 117 5.94 -5.06 18.71
CA ASP A 117 6.22 -3.61 18.76
C ASP A 117 7.49 -3.36 19.58
N GLY A 118 8.45 -2.62 19.02
CA GLY A 118 9.77 -2.46 19.63
C GLY A 118 10.66 -3.73 19.58
N GLY A 119 10.27 -4.73 18.79
CA GLY A 119 10.96 -6.00 18.66
C GLY A 119 12.32 -5.93 17.97
N GLU A 120 12.99 -7.07 17.94
CA GLU A 120 14.37 -7.20 17.44
C GLU A 120 14.51 -6.86 15.95
N TYR A 121 13.43 -6.98 15.16
CA TYR A 121 13.43 -6.60 13.75
C TYR A 121 13.91 -5.16 13.50
N LEU A 122 13.74 -4.26 14.47
CA LEU A 122 14.20 -2.87 14.39
C LEU A 122 15.71 -2.73 14.24
N LYS A 123 16.50 -3.72 14.70
CA LYS A 123 17.96 -3.71 14.54
C LYS A 123 18.38 -3.86 13.07
N TYR A 124 17.49 -4.34 12.22
CA TYR A 124 17.76 -4.68 10.82
C TYR A 124 17.05 -3.77 9.83
N VAL A 125 16.48 -2.66 10.32
CA VAL A 125 15.87 -1.63 9.49
C VAL A 125 16.39 -0.25 9.83
N SER A 126 16.72 0.51 8.80
CA SER A 126 17.04 1.93 8.90
C SER A 126 16.10 2.74 8.03
N MET A 127 15.88 4.01 8.41
CA MET A 127 15.08 4.97 7.65
C MET A 127 15.95 6.13 7.16
N GLU A 128 17.28 6.00 7.20
CA GLU A 128 18.25 7.05 6.84
C GLU A 128 18.13 7.48 5.38
N ASP A 129 17.84 6.56 4.46
CA ASP A 129 17.67 6.86 3.04
C ASP A 129 16.35 7.58 2.71
N LYS A 130 15.51 7.81 3.71
CA LYS A 130 14.23 8.45 3.50
C LYS A 130 14.46 9.91 3.12
N LYS A 131 14.26 10.21 1.85
CA LYS A 131 14.15 11.59 1.35
C LYS A 131 12.92 12.28 1.93
N THR A 132 13.06 13.54 2.31
CA THR A 132 11.96 14.40 2.73
C THR A 132 10.86 14.40 1.66
N ASN A 133 9.59 14.23 2.06
CA ASN A 133 8.41 14.20 1.18
C ASN A 133 8.31 13.04 0.15
N SER A 134 9.11 11.98 0.26
CA SER A 134 9.03 10.83 -0.67
C SER A 134 7.89 9.84 -0.39
N ASN A 135 7.19 10.01 0.74
CA ASN A 135 6.18 9.09 1.24
C ASN A 135 4.81 9.34 0.60
N THR A 136 4.17 8.27 0.15
CA THR A 136 2.82 8.29 -0.42
C THR A 136 1.81 7.86 0.65
N LYS A 137 0.68 8.57 0.73
CA LYS A 137 -0.41 8.25 1.66
C LYS A 137 -1.65 7.85 0.86
N ALA A 138 -2.26 6.74 1.23
CA ALA A 138 -3.59 6.35 0.81
C ALA A 138 -4.43 6.09 2.07
N SER A 139 -5.62 6.68 2.21
CA SER A 139 -6.43 6.51 3.42
C SER A 139 -7.90 6.26 3.11
N ASN A 140 -8.55 5.48 3.97
CA ASN A 140 -10.01 5.37 4.01
C ASN A 140 -10.55 5.89 5.34
N LYS A 141 -11.86 5.73 5.60
CA LYS A 141 -12.52 6.22 6.82
C LYS A 141 -11.99 5.59 8.12
N THR A 142 -11.33 4.44 8.08
CA THR A 142 -10.97 3.64 9.28
C THR A 142 -9.48 3.35 9.44
N GLN A 143 -8.69 3.45 8.37
CA GLN A 143 -7.27 3.09 8.30
C GLN A 143 -6.51 4.01 7.36
N ILE A 144 -5.25 4.27 7.73
CA ILE A 144 -4.29 4.98 6.90
C ILE A 144 -3.29 3.96 6.38
N SER A 145 -3.15 3.87 5.06
CA SER A 145 -2.03 3.22 4.40
C SER A 145 -0.95 4.28 4.13
N TYR A 146 0.29 3.98 4.47
CA TYR A 146 1.41 4.90 4.31
C TYR A 146 2.61 4.15 3.77
N SER A 147 3.21 4.69 2.72
CA SER A 147 4.48 4.19 2.21
C SER A 147 5.63 4.91 2.90
N THR A 148 6.74 4.20 3.09
CA THR A 148 7.99 4.81 3.54
C THR A 148 9.17 4.06 2.95
N THR A 149 10.26 4.78 2.71
CA THR A 149 11.54 4.19 2.35
C THR A 149 12.19 3.59 3.59
N VAL A 150 12.58 2.32 3.52
CA VAL A 150 13.25 1.56 4.57
C VAL A 150 14.45 0.85 3.96
N ARG A 151 15.62 1.01 4.55
CA ARG A 151 16.80 0.17 4.28
C ARG A 151 16.71 -1.07 5.15
N VAL A 152 16.79 -2.26 4.56
CA VAL A 152 16.79 -3.54 5.24
C VAL A 152 18.20 -4.14 5.18
N LEU A 153 18.77 -4.46 6.34
CA LEU A 153 20.11 -5.04 6.46
C LEU A 153 20.09 -6.54 6.17
N ARG A 154 19.85 -6.91 4.91
CA ARG A 154 19.59 -8.29 4.48
C ARG A 154 20.70 -9.26 4.85
N SER A 155 21.97 -8.92 4.60
CA SER A 155 23.13 -9.75 4.96
C SER A 155 23.19 -10.03 6.46
N GLN A 156 22.89 -9.04 7.30
CA GLN A 156 22.90 -9.18 8.76
C GLN A 156 21.71 -9.99 9.27
N LEU A 157 20.53 -9.85 8.64
CA LEU A 157 19.37 -10.71 8.91
C LEU A 157 19.68 -12.17 8.62
N GLN A 158 20.31 -12.44 7.48
CA GLN A 158 20.71 -13.81 7.12
C GLN A 158 21.63 -14.40 8.20
N GLN A 159 22.65 -13.64 8.60
CA GLN A 159 23.59 -14.08 9.63
C GLN A 159 22.89 -14.36 10.97
N LYS A 160 21.99 -13.48 11.41
CA LYS A 160 21.18 -13.68 12.62
C LYS A 160 20.37 -14.96 12.57
N LEU A 161 19.70 -15.23 11.46
CA LEU A 161 18.88 -16.43 11.30
C LEU A 161 19.73 -17.72 11.26
N ILE A 162 20.97 -17.65 10.78
CA ILE A 162 21.94 -18.76 10.87
C ILE A 162 22.34 -18.99 12.34
N GLU A 163 22.68 -17.92 13.06
CA GLU A 163 23.06 -17.99 14.49
C GLU A 163 21.93 -18.55 15.36
N ASP A 164 20.69 -18.15 15.07
CA ASP A 164 19.49 -18.64 15.75
C ASP A 164 19.06 -20.04 15.29
N LYS A 165 19.80 -20.68 14.35
CA LYS A 165 19.53 -22.01 13.81
C LYS A 165 18.19 -22.13 13.07
N ILE A 166 17.73 -21.03 12.49
CA ILE A 166 16.56 -20.99 11.59
C ILE A 166 16.99 -21.30 10.16
N LEU A 167 18.09 -20.71 9.71
CA LEU A 167 18.72 -21.01 8.42
C LEU A 167 19.92 -21.94 8.61
N LYS A 168 20.19 -22.75 7.58
CA LYS A 168 21.43 -23.51 7.48
C LYS A 168 22.49 -22.64 6.78
N PRO A 169 23.78 -22.75 7.16
CA PRO A 169 24.87 -22.08 6.47
C PRO A 169 24.96 -22.43 4.99
#